data_AF-A0A0J1B8S9-F1
#
_entry.id   AF-A0A0J1B8S9-F1
#
_cell.length_a   1.000
_cell.length_b   1.000
_cell.length_c   1.000
_cell.angle_alpha   90.00
_cell.angle_beta   90.00
_cell.angle_gamma   90.00
#
_symmetry.space_group_name_H-M   'P 1'
#
loop_
_entity.id
_entity.type
_entity.pdbx_description
1 polymer ?
#
loop_
_entity_poly.entity_id
_entity_poly.type
_entity_poly.pdbx_seq_one_letter_code
_entity_poly.pdbx_strand_id
1 'polypeptide(L)'
;MTDSAAIPTTFPTSCFGLEPDRMSALPLFRSILPMLTKSADLSPRLSSPLAGWKLCLTAFCLTAGVTTFSSVALAQGQQAAMEAAERAAMEAQARGDDVSPGYGGPPGSGGPPGYGGMEPGYEGMDSYEMEMGSGYGMDDPYGGSGYGGQSNSGRGANMQPSPMVMLELFNPDWSPLTERVQQIFASAAAPKTPVALGPVLRNEAHVAYRYGNLPLALQLFHGFIARGSDAAERQMDQIKFSKHFRKPLWHLRIGTSLAVHGDSSTADPSPITESGSSGGMGRGGMSPDGMGMDSGMMEMAMGSGMDPGMMGPGMGGPGPGGPNGMGMGGEMPMGDMGMYEGDMGMGGPGMGMPGMGMPGRGGRNPAAGMAVPKAEMTDEEVDARMETFLGLVAETVKSGLSKRITEGKFGHALTDVEPESTTQGHTVNGDSVDQAAKSMWIPSVLFVGEGNSRETVKTAHEHGLDLLVHFDVGLKENRVGAVSNISRVKVLDARTGKTLVSSGPMDNTEVERMTRVGRGSPSAYVDEQLKSLWAVVDERLTLSDLPTLSPEVARKRVAQVLGDSSMTPLRKLAEIRYYGYRGWLTTEEVEQAFEITGGVDAMKVLHGSDTQAIEAIHKLVVQTTADES
;
A
#
# COMPACT_ATOMS: atom_id res chain seq x y z
N MET A 1 45.39 -51.81 25.31
CA MET A 1 44.44 -52.91 25.60
C MET A 1 43.05 -52.31 25.44
N THR A 2 42.50 -52.41 24.22
CA THR A 2 41.26 -53.16 23.89
C THR A 2 40.01 -52.43 24.41
N ASP A 3 38.99 -52.06 23.64
CA ASP A 3 38.61 -52.38 22.27
C ASP A 3 37.71 -51.27 21.71
N SER A 4 37.79 -51.13 20.38
CA SER A 4 37.03 -50.20 19.54
C SER A 4 35.71 -50.85 19.12
N ALA A 5 34.57 -50.22 19.43
CA ALA A 5 33.25 -50.68 19.01
C ALA A 5 32.83 -50.00 17.70
N ALA A 6 32.69 -50.81 16.65
CA ALA A 6 32.12 -50.44 15.35
C ALA A 6 30.61 -50.71 15.33
N ILE A 7 29.83 -49.81 14.72
CA ILE A 7 28.41 -50.01 14.37
C ILE A 7 28.25 -49.61 12.88
N PRO A 8 27.50 -50.40 12.08
CA PRO A 8 27.62 -50.40 10.62
C PRO A 8 26.71 -49.40 9.89
N THR A 9 27.25 -48.87 8.79
CA THR A 9 26.55 -48.16 7.72
C THR A 9 25.90 -49.13 6.73
N THR A 10 24.59 -49.00 6.49
CA THR A 10 23.91 -49.66 5.37
C THR A 10 23.07 -48.64 4.59
N PHE A 11 23.48 -48.40 3.34
CA PHE A 11 22.71 -47.76 2.27
C PHE A 11 21.86 -48.81 1.53
N PRO A 12 20.69 -48.46 0.97
CA PRO A 12 20.10 -49.23 -0.11
C PRO A 12 20.35 -48.57 -1.47
N THR A 13 20.99 -49.34 -2.35
CA THR A 13 21.07 -49.13 -3.80
C THR A 13 20.21 -50.20 -4.47
N SER A 14 19.24 -49.81 -5.29
CA SER A 14 18.58 -50.69 -6.28
C SER A 14 18.05 -49.80 -7.41
N CYS A 15 18.79 -49.64 -8.51
CA CYS A 15 18.93 -50.54 -9.66
C CYS A 15 17.66 -50.68 -10.49
N PHE A 16 17.77 -50.09 -11.69
CA PHE A 16 16.95 -50.26 -12.88
C PHE A 16 16.70 -51.74 -13.23
N GLY A 17 15.48 -52.03 -13.67
CA GLY A 17 15.11 -53.27 -14.36
C GLY A 17 13.98 -52.99 -15.34
N LEU A 18 14.32 -52.91 -16.63
CA LEU A 18 13.40 -52.91 -17.77
C LEU A 18 12.93 -54.36 -18.01
N GLU A 19 11.63 -54.56 -18.23
CA GLU A 19 11.13 -55.70 -19.01
C GLU A 19 9.91 -55.30 -19.85
N PRO A 20 9.79 -55.80 -21.11
CA PRO A 20 8.79 -55.40 -22.08
C PRO A 20 7.58 -56.36 -22.12
N ASP A 21 6.68 -56.10 -23.07
CA ASP A 21 5.54 -56.93 -23.50
C ASP A 21 4.27 -56.93 -22.66
N ARG A 22 3.32 -56.08 -23.08
CA ARG A 22 1.93 -56.52 -23.32
C ARG A 22 1.21 -55.57 -24.28
N MET A 23 1.12 -55.99 -25.54
CA MET A 23 0.13 -55.53 -26.51
C MET A 23 -1.27 -55.97 -26.09
N SER A 24 -2.27 -55.09 -26.16
CA SER A 24 -3.42 -55.20 -27.08
C SER A 24 -4.63 -54.35 -26.64
N ALA A 25 -5.36 -53.88 -27.67
CA ALA A 25 -6.74 -53.38 -27.68
C ALA A 25 -6.99 -51.88 -27.41
N LEU A 26 -6.95 -51.11 -28.50
CA LEU A 26 -7.75 -49.90 -28.74
C LEU A 26 -9.26 -50.26 -28.86
N PRO A 27 -10.18 -49.27 -28.75
CA PRO A 27 -10.67 -48.65 -29.98
C PRO A 27 -10.91 -47.12 -29.93
N LEU A 28 -10.64 -46.51 -31.09
CA LEU A 28 -11.44 -45.48 -31.79
C LEU A 28 -11.93 -44.23 -31.04
N PHE A 29 -11.38 -43.06 -31.38
CA PHE A 29 -12.14 -42.03 -32.11
C PHE A 29 -11.21 -41.14 -32.94
N ARG A 30 -11.58 -40.98 -34.21
CA ARG A 30 -10.80 -40.36 -35.30
C ARG A 30 -11.36 -38.95 -35.57
N SER A 31 -10.44 -38.05 -35.94
CA SER A 31 -10.57 -37.03 -36.99
C SER A 31 -11.33 -35.72 -36.72
N ILE A 32 -10.62 -34.57 -36.87
CA ILE A 32 -10.84 -33.54 -37.90
C ILE A 32 -9.61 -32.59 -37.91
N LEU A 33 -8.85 -32.59 -39.01
CA LEU A 33 -8.12 -31.46 -39.61
C LEU A 33 -7.31 -31.95 -40.82
N PRO A 34 -7.45 -31.36 -42.02
CA PRO A 34 -6.47 -31.54 -43.07
C PRO A 34 -5.75 -30.24 -43.48
N MET A 35 -4.46 -30.46 -43.73
CA MET A 35 -3.50 -29.76 -44.58
C MET A 35 -4.02 -28.80 -45.65
N LEU A 36 -3.28 -27.71 -45.84
CA LEU A 36 -3.07 -27.08 -47.15
C LEU A 36 -1.68 -26.43 -47.22
N THR A 37 -0.76 -27.11 -47.89
CA THR A 37 0.46 -26.52 -48.47
C THR A 37 0.49 -26.90 -49.95
N LYS A 38 0.46 -25.91 -50.84
CA LYS A 38 0.97 -26.07 -52.21
C LYS A 38 1.29 -24.72 -52.84
N SER A 39 2.56 -24.57 -53.19
CA SER A 39 3.12 -23.51 -54.01
C SER A 39 2.73 -23.70 -55.48
N ALA A 40 2.46 -22.61 -56.18
CA ALA A 40 2.57 -22.53 -57.63
C ALA A 40 2.91 -21.09 -58.05
N ASP A 41 4.10 -20.94 -58.63
CA ASP A 41 4.47 -19.87 -59.55
C ASP A 41 3.38 -19.64 -60.60
N LEU A 42 3.12 -18.37 -60.95
CA LEU A 42 2.70 -17.97 -62.29
C LEU A 42 2.81 -16.43 -62.46
N SER A 43 3.73 -16.02 -63.33
CA SER A 43 3.75 -14.78 -64.12
C SER A 43 4.35 -15.19 -65.49
N PRO A 44 4.16 -14.49 -66.63
CA PRO A 44 3.63 -13.13 -66.85
C PRO A 44 2.72 -12.97 -68.10
N ARG A 45 2.19 -11.75 -68.34
CA ARG A 45 2.24 -10.95 -69.61
C ARG A 45 0.98 -10.08 -69.90
N LEU A 46 1.25 -8.77 -70.03
CA LEU A 46 0.79 -7.81 -71.06
C LEU A 46 -0.71 -7.59 -71.30
N SER A 47 -1.22 -6.39 -70.99
CA SER A 47 -1.52 -5.34 -71.99
C SER A 47 -2.23 -4.12 -71.36
N SER A 48 -1.74 -2.93 -71.72
CA SER A 48 -2.27 -1.56 -71.51
C SER A 48 -3.41 -1.23 -72.52
N PRO A 49 -3.99 0.00 -72.67
CA PRO A 49 -3.54 1.34 -72.18
C PRO A 49 -4.63 2.40 -71.83
N LEU A 50 -4.17 3.65 -71.58
CA LEU A 50 -4.85 4.98 -71.60
C LEU A 50 -5.54 5.41 -70.30
N ALA A 51 -5.49 6.65 -69.79
CA ALA A 51 -4.87 7.94 -70.14
C ALA A 51 -4.80 8.72 -68.79
N GLY A 52 -3.75 9.46 -68.45
CA GLY A 52 -3.44 10.78 -68.99
C GLY A 52 -4.10 11.89 -68.16
N TRP A 53 -3.35 12.54 -67.25
CA TRP A 53 -3.40 13.99 -66.99
C TRP A 53 -2.21 14.43 -66.11
N LYS A 54 -1.40 15.32 -66.68
CA LYS A 54 -0.35 16.13 -66.02
C LYS A 54 -0.70 17.60 -66.29
N LEU A 55 -0.58 18.44 -65.26
CA LEU A 55 -0.32 19.89 -65.31
C LEU A 55 0.06 20.30 -63.88
N CYS A 56 1.34 20.51 -63.53
CA CYS A 56 2.13 21.76 -63.66
C CYS A 56 1.38 23.01 -63.16
N LEU A 57 1.82 23.59 -62.03
CA LEU A 57 2.50 24.89 -62.03
C LEU A 57 3.12 25.26 -60.66
N THR A 58 4.31 25.83 -60.75
CA THR A 58 5.13 26.48 -59.72
C THR A 58 4.68 27.91 -59.38
N ALA A 59 5.18 28.38 -58.23
CA ALA A 59 5.52 29.77 -57.86
C ALA A 59 4.47 30.61 -57.09
N PHE A 60 4.78 30.90 -55.82
CA PHE A 60 4.59 32.23 -55.23
C PHE A 60 5.63 32.48 -54.13
N CYS A 61 6.47 33.50 -54.34
CA CYS A 61 7.38 34.09 -53.36
C CYS A 61 6.71 35.27 -52.64
N LEU A 62 7.32 35.69 -51.50
CA LEU A 62 7.23 37.01 -50.85
C LEU A 62 5.88 37.32 -50.16
N THR A 63 5.75 37.79 -48.90
CA THR A 63 6.57 38.61 -47.98
C THR A 63 5.90 38.55 -46.58
N ALA A 64 6.67 38.46 -45.50
CA ALA A 64 6.41 39.16 -44.23
C ALA A 64 7.65 39.08 -43.33
N GLY A 65 8.20 40.26 -42.99
CA GLY A 65 9.37 40.38 -42.13
C GLY A 65 9.03 40.74 -40.69
N VAL A 66 10.06 40.55 -39.85
CA VAL A 66 10.41 41.31 -38.63
C VAL A 66 9.41 41.28 -37.47
N THR A 67 9.74 40.48 -36.44
CA THR A 67 9.90 40.90 -35.02
C THR A 67 10.12 39.66 -34.13
N THR A 68 11.36 39.33 -33.78
CA THR A 68 11.70 38.55 -32.57
C THR A 68 13.19 38.67 -32.26
N PHE A 69 13.58 39.72 -31.52
CA PHE A 69 14.86 39.77 -30.81
C PHE A 69 14.60 40.22 -29.37
N SER A 70 14.21 39.27 -28.51
CA SER A 70 14.25 39.44 -27.05
C SER A 70 14.59 38.14 -26.28
N SER A 71 14.74 36.98 -26.95
CA SER A 71 14.81 35.68 -26.26
C SER A 71 16.23 35.17 -26.00
N VAL A 72 17.26 35.76 -26.59
CA VAL A 72 18.64 35.23 -26.51
C VAL A 72 19.39 35.74 -25.26
N ALA A 73 19.05 36.93 -24.76
CA ALA A 73 19.73 37.51 -23.60
C ALA A 73 19.37 36.80 -22.27
N LEU A 74 18.19 36.20 -22.18
CA LEU A 74 17.71 35.53 -20.96
C LEU A 74 18.23 34.10 -20.83
N ALA A 75 18.51 33.42 -21.95
CA ALA A 75 19.11 32.10 -21.96
C ALA A 75 20.61 32.12 -21.58
N GLN A 76 21.35 33.14 -22.01
CA GLN A 76 22.77 33.29 -21.65
C GLN A 76 22.99 33.64 -20.17
N GLY A 77 22.06 34.37 -19.55
CA GLY A 77 22.12 34.67 -18.11
C GLY A 77 21.97 33.44 -17.23
N GLN A 78 21.15 32.46 -17.64
CA GLN A 78 20.91 31.24 -16.87
C GLN A 78 22.07 30.26 -16.94
N GLN A 79 22.75 30.14 -18.08
CA GLN A 79 23.96 29.31 -18.18
C GLN A 79 25.13 29.90 -17.37
N ALA A 80 25.32 31.22 -17.39
CA ALA A 80 26.38 31.87 -16.62
C ALA A 80 26.16 31.75 -15.09
N ALA A 81 24.91 31.80 -14.63
CA ALA A 81 24.58 31.60 -13.22
C ALA A 81 24.81 30.15 -12.76
N MET A 82 24.59 29.17 -13.66
CA MET A 82 24.79 27.76 -13.36
C MET A 82 26.28 27.39 -13.28
N GLU A 83 27.11 27.90 -14.19
CA GLU A 83 28.57 27.75 -14.10
C GLU A 83 29.16 28.45 -12.87
N ALA A 84 28.63 29.62 -12.47
CA ALA A 84 29.07 30.31 -11.27
C ALA A 84 28.74 29.53 -9.98
N ALA A 85 27.57 28.88 -9.94
CA ALA A 85 27.16 28.05 -8.82
C ALA A 85 28.00 26.76 -8.72
N GLU A 86 28.31 26.12 -9.84
CA GLU A 86 29.15 24.92 -9.88
C GLU A 86 30.60 25.22 -9.44
N ARG A 87 31.13 26.39 -9.83
CA ARG A 87 32.47 26.83 -9.42
C ARG A 87 32.54 27.16 -7.91
N ALA A 88 31.49 27.77 -7.35
CA ALA A 88 31.39 28.05 -5.93
C ALA A 88 31.28 26.76 -5.08
N ALA A 89 30.60 25.73 -5.60
CA ALA A 89 30.49 24.44 -4.93
C ALA A 89 31.83 23.68 -4.89
N MET A 90 32.61 23.71 -5.97
CA MET A 90 33.97 23.12 -5.98
C MET A 90 34.94 23.87 -5.06
N GLU A 91 34.85 25.21 -4.97
CA GLU A 91 35.70 26.00 -4.08
C GLU A 91 35.37 25.74 -2.60
N ALA A 92 34.12 25.44 -2.27
CA ALA A 92 33.71 25.05 -0.92
C ALA A 92 34.25 23.66 -0.52
N GLN A 93 34.35 22.71 -1.46
CA GLN A 93 34.97 21.40 -1.21
C GLN A 93 36.49 21.46 -1.06
N ALA A 94 37.17 22.41 -1.72
CA ALA A 94 38.61 22.57 -1.63
C ALA A 94 39.09 23.19 -0.30
N ARG A 95 38.18 23.65 0.57
CA ARG A 95 38.50 24.42 1.78
C ARG A 95 38.35 23.65 3.09
N GLY A 96 38.06 22.36 3.04
CA GLY A 96 37.77 21.54 4.21
C GLY A 96 38.71 20.35 4.37
N ASP A 97 40.00 20.61 4.61
CA ASP A 97 40.94 19.62 5.17
C ASP A 97 42.14 20.35 5.76
N ASP A 98 42.10 20.62 7.07
CA ASP A 98 43.29 20.79 7.92
C ASP A 98 42.83 21.12 9.34
N VAL A 99 42.86 20.13 10.26
CA VAL A 99 43.47 20.23 11.61
C VAL A 99 43.48 18.82 12.21
N SER A 100 44.67 18.23 12.26
CA SER A 100 45.03 17.19 13.22
C SER A 100 45.63 17.87 14.47
N PRO A 101 45.48 17.28 15.68
CA PRO A 101 46.71 16.98 16.40
C PRO A 101 46.66 15.63 17.12
N GLY A 102 47.76 14.90 17.01
CA GLY A 102 47.99 13.62 17.68
C GLY A 102 48.60 13.72 19.07
N TYR A 103 48.54 12.59 19.77
CA TYR A 103 49.38 12.06 20.86
C TYR A 103 49.01 10.56 20.90
N GLY A 104 49.86 9.54 21.07
CA GLY A 104 51.22 9.43 21.57
C GLY A 104 51.36 8.24 22.55
N GLY A 105 51.19 6.99 22.10
CA GLY A 105 51.65 5.70 22.71
C GLY A 105 51.15 5.29 24.12
N PRO A 106 51.56 4.14 24.71
CA PRO A 106 52.16 2.89 24.18
C PRO A 106 51.40 1.60 24.64
N PRO A 107 51.84 0.35 24.30
CA PRO A 107 51.06 -0.87 24.52
C PRO A 107 51.38 -1.58 25.85
N GLY A 108 50.36 -2.16 26.49
CA GLY A 108 50.48 -2.86 27.78
C GLY A 108 49.62 -4.11 27.83
N SER A 109 50.28 -5.25 27.93
CA SER A 109 49.78 -6.60 28.16
C SER A 109 49.33 -6.86 29.61
N GLY A 110 48.31 -7.70 29.79
CA GLY A 110 48.27 -8.67 30.89
C GLY A 110 47.09 -8.62 31.87
N GLY A 111 46.29 -9.70 31.85
CA GLY A 111 45.77 -10.34 33.07
C GLY A 111 44.32 -10.02 33.52
N PRO A 112 43.44 -11.04 33.68
CA PRO A 112 42.35 -11.01 34.67
C PRO A 112 42.91 -11.38 36.06
N PRO A 113 42.25 -11.14 37.24
CA PRO A 113 40.82 -11.34 37.53
C PRO A 113 40.23 -10.34 38.57
N GLY A 114 38.98 -10.54 39.03
CA GLY A 114 38.57 -10.00 40.34
C GLY A 114 37.08 -9.78 40.57
N TYR A 115 36.50 -10.60 41.46
CA TYR A 115 35.18 -10.47 42.08
C TYR A 115 35.19 -9.45 43.24
N GLY A 116 34.01 -8.88 43.55
CA GLY A 116 33.66 -8.19 44.81
C GLY A 116 33.56 -6.67 44.65
N GLY A 117 32.56 -5.95 45.15
CA GLY A 117 31.48 -6.21 46.08
C GLY A 117 31.20 -4.91 46.84
N MET A 118 29.92 -4.60 47.13
CA MET A 118 29.42 -3.55 48.07
C MET A 118 29.77 -2.08 47.66
N GLU A 119 28.99 -1.02 47.87
CA GLU A 119 27.83 -0.67 48.69
C GLU A 119 27.25 0.68 48.14
N PRO A 120 26.09 1.18 48.62
CA PRO A 120 25.40 2.36 48.12
C PRO A 120 25.78 3.65 48.87
N GLY A 121 25.68 4.81 48.20
CA GLY A 121 25.94 6.13 48.79
C GLY A 121 25.02 7.21 48.22
N TYR A 122 24.32 7.88 49.14
CA TYR A 122 23.32 8.93 48.99
C TYR A 122 23.90 10.32 48.64
N GLU A 123 22.97 11.28 48.51
CA GLU A 123 23.09 12.75 48.62
C GLU A 123 23.45 13.45 47.30
N GLY A 124 22.70 14.41 46.77
CA GLY A 124 21.80 15.39 47.37
C GLY A 124 22.27 16.76 46.91
N MET A 125 21.48 17.52 46.15
CA MET A 125 21.61 18.98 46.06
C MET A 125 20.39 19.65 45.43
N ASP A 126 20.03 20.75 46.09
CA ASP A 126 18.78 21.50 46.06
C ASP A 126 18.65 22.54 44.94
N SER A 127 17.40 23.01 44.83
CA SER A 127 16.97 24.41 44.68
C SER A 127 17.34 25.19 43.41
N TYR A 128 16.31 25.52 42.62
CA TYR A 128 16.13 26.89 42.13
C TYR A 128 14.64 27.30 42.18
N GLU A 129 14.44 28.44 42.81
CA GLU A 129 13.23 29.18 43.13
C GLU A 129 13.25 30.50 42.32
N MET A 130 12.11 30.90 41.74
CA MET A 130 11.68 32.28 41.40
C MET A 130 10.36 32.13 40.61
N GLU A 131 9.15 32.33 41.17
CA GLU A 131 8.50 33.55 41.69
C GLU A 131 7.87 34.47 40.61
N MET A 132 6.66 34.94 40.94
CA MET A 132 5.88 36.08 40.39
C MET A 132 4.92 35.82 39.22
N GLY A 133 3.62 35.93 39.53
CA GLY A 133 2.55 36.03 38.53
C GLY A 133 1.14 36.10 39.11
N SER A 134 0.91 36.96 40.09
CA SER A 134 -0.40 37.27 40.68
C SER A 134 -1.39 37.88 39.67
N GLY A 135 -2.64 37.42 39.66
CA GLY A 135 -3.73 38.03 38.90
C GLY A 135 -5.09 37.70 39.49
N TYR A 136 -5.50 38.49 40.48
CA TYR A 136 -6.84 38.52 41.08
C TYR A 136 -7.91 38.97 40.07
N GLY A 137 -9.16 38.53 40.27
CA GLY A 137 -10.26 39.50 40.22
C GLY A 137 -11.59 39.05 39.59
N MET A 138 -12.55 38.84 40.50
CA MET A 138 -13.94 39.31 40.43
C MET A 138 -14.98 38.48 39.66
N ASP A 139 -15.70 37.72 40.47
CA ASP A 139 -17.15 37.55 40.43
C ASP A 139 -17.91 38.87 40.17
N ASP A 140 -18.99 38.80 39.40
CA ASP A 140 -20.22 39.54 39.71
C ASP A 140 -21.44 38.95 38.97
N PRO A 141 -22.43 38.41 39.69
CA PRO A 141 -23.77 38.12 39.18
C PRO A 141 -24.75 39.15 39.74
N TYR A 142 -25.54 39.87 38.92
CA TYR A 142 -26.92 40.31 39.22
C TYR A 142 -27.48 41.27 38.17
N GLY A 143 -28.71 41.02 37.74
CA GLY A 143 -29.79 42.01 37.75
C GLY A 143 -29.95 42.95 36.54
N GLY A 144 -31.19 43.04 36.03
CA GLY A 144 -31.63 44.23 35.32
C GLY A 144 -32.80 44.07 34.35
N SER A 145 -34.03 44.03 34.86
CA SER A 145 -35.24 44.33 34.08
C SER A 145 -35.25 45.77 33.58
N GLY A 146 -35.81 46.02 32.39
CA GLY A 146 -36.01 47.38 31.87
C GLY A 146 -37.04 47.45 30.74
N TYR A 147 -38.20 48.02 31.08
CA TYR A 147 -39.37 48.34 30.25
C TYR A 147 -39.16 49.56 29.33
N GLY A 148 -39.98 49.68 28.28
CA GLY A 148 -40.30 50.93 27.56
C GLY A 148 -39.73 50.99 26.14
N GLY A 149 -40.46 51.26 25.06
CA GLY A 149 -41.72 51.99 24.95
C GLY A 149 -41.49 53.25 24.09
N GLN A 150 -42.24 53.33 22.99
CA GLN A 150 -42.77 54.58 22.41
C GLN A 150 -41.93 55.36 21.37
N SER A 151 -42.42 55.26 20.12
CA SER A 151 -42.76 56.36 19.18
C SER A 151 -41.71 57.34 18.66
N ASN A 152 -41.66 57.46 17.32
CA ASN A 152 -41.67 58.74 16.60
C ASN A 152 -42.07 58.44 15.13
N SER A 153 -43.15 58.96 14.55
CA SER A 153 -43.38 60.37 14.16
C SER A 153 -42.14 60.92 13.43
N GLY A 154 -42.15 61.13 12.12
CA GLY A 154 -43.16 61.85 11.35
C GLY A 154 -42.85 63.34 11.36
N ARG A 155 -41.75 63.77 10.72
CA ARG A 155 -41.57 65.16 10.29
C ARG A 155 -40.40 65.28 9.31
N GLY A 156 -40.74 65.77 8.11
CA GLY A 156 -39.78 66.17 7.10
C GLY A 156 -38.98 67.40 7.55
N ALA A 157 -37.71 67.39 7.15
CA ALA A 157 -36.90 68.59 7.05
C ALA A 157 -36.09 68.47 5.74
N ASN A 158 -36.35 69.40 4.82
CA ASN A 158 -35.53 69.66 3.66
C ASN A 158 -34.11 70.00 4.14
N MET A 159 -33.14 69.11 3.88
CA MET A 159 -31.73 69.44 3.89
C MET A 159 -31.22 69.32 2.46
N GLN A 160 -30.89 70.47 1.86
CA GLN A 160 -30.08 70.47 0.65
C GLN A 160 -28.67 69.97 1.01
N PRO A 161 -28.14 68.94 0.33
CA PRO A 161 -26.79 68.47 0.60
C PRO A 161 -25.77 69.54 0.21
N SER A 162 -24.88 69.87 1.13
CA SER A 162 -23.73 70.72 0.82
C SER A 162 -22.85 70.03 -0.23
N PRO A 163 -22.22 70.75 -1.17
CA PRO A 163 -21.40 70.16 -2.25
C PRO A 163 -20.17 69.37 -1.75
N MET A 164 -19.81 69.46 -0.48
CA MET A 164 -18.80 68.59 0.16
C MET A 164 -19.30 67.16 0.39
N VAL A 165 -20.59 66.96 0.69
CA VAL A 165 -21.18 65.63 0.89
C VAL A 165 -21.27 64.86 -0.44
N MET A 166 -21.38 65.58 -1.56
CA MET A 166 -21.34 64.96 -2.89
C MET A 166 -19.95 64.39 -3.23
N LEU A 167 -18.86 64.89 -2.64
CA LEU A 167 -17.51 64.34 -2.85
C LEU A 167 -17.22 63.10 -1.97
N GLU A 168 -17.79 63.01 -0.77
CA GLU A 168 -17.76 61.77 0.03
C GLU A 168 -18.66 60.66 -0.53
N LEU A 169 -19.74 61.02 -1.23
CA LEU A 169 -20.57 60.07 -1.98
C LEU A 169 -19.86 59.45 -3.22
N PHE A 170 -18.72 60.01 -3.62
CA PHE A 170 -17.84 59.46 -4.65
C PHE A 170 -16.48 59.07 -4.07
N ASN A 171 -16.45 58.38 -2.93
CA ASN A 171 -15.39 57.42 -2.67
C ASN A 171 -15.81 56.11 -3.35
N PRO A 172 -15.49 55.89 -4.65
CA PRO A 172 -15.73 54.61 -5.28
C PRO A 172 -15.05 53.54 -4.43
N ASP A 173 -15.85 52.61 -3.95
CA ASP A 173 -15.34 51.45 -3.25
C ASP A 173 -14.53 50.63 -4.25
N TRP A 174 -13.21 50.80 -4.19
CA TRP A 174 -12.26 50.07 -5.02
C TRP A 174 -12.01 48.66 -4.47
N SER A 175 -12.55 48.30 -3.30
CA SER A 175 -12.37 46.97 -2.69
C SER A 175 -12.65 45.81 -3.67
N PRO A 176 -13.76 45.79 -4.45
CA PRO A 176 -13.99 44.73 -5.42
C PRO A 176 -12.98 44.71 -6.57
N LEU A 177 -12.39 45.86 -6.93
CA LEU A 177 -11.37 45.92 -7.98
C LEU A 177 -10.01 45.47 -7.43
N THR A 178 -9.65 45.85 -6.20
CA THR A 178 -8.45 45.34 -5.52
C THR A 178 -8.55 43.85 -5.24
N GLU A 179 -9.72 43.33 -4.86
CA GLU A 179 -9.94 41.88 -4.71
C GLU A 179 -9.75 41.17 -6.05
N ARG A 180 -10.30 41.72 -7.13
CA ARG A 180 -10.18 41.12 -8.47
C ARG A 180 -8.75 41.19 -9.01
N VAL A 181 -8.04 42.29 -8.75
CA VAL A 181 -6.61 42.43 -9.09
C VAL A 181 -5.76 41.50 -8.24
N GLN A 182 -6.02 41.39 -6.94
CA GLN A 182 -5.36 40.41 -6.06
C GLN A 182 -5.68 38.98 -6.50
N GLN A 183 -6.89 38.68 -6.97
CA GLN A 183 -7.27 37.38 -7.50
C GLN A 183 -6.56 37.08 -8.83
N ILE A 184 -6.34 38.08 -9.68
CA ILE A 184 -5.53 37.97 -10.91
C ILE A 184 -4.04 37.75 -10.56
N PHE A 185 -3.50 38.45 -9.55
CA PHE A 185 -2.12 38.25 -9.11
C PHE A 185 -1.93 36.93 -8.33
N ALA A 186 -2.93 36.49 -7.57
CA ALA A 186 -2.95 35.20 -6.88
C ALA A 186 -3.11 34.03 -7.87
N SER A 187 -3.88 34.21 -8.95
CA SER A 187 -3.97 33.24 -10.04
C SER A 187 -2.74 33.26 -10.96
N ALA A 188 -2.04 34.38 -11.10
CA ALA A 188 -0.72 34.43 -11.74
C ALA A 188 0.40 33.84 -10.85
N ALA A 189 0.19 33.87 -9.54
CA ALA A 189 0.94 33.09 -8.55
C ALA A 189 0.34 31.70 -8.35
N ALA A 190 -0.40 31.16 -9.34
CA ALA A 190 -0.72 29.74 -9.37
C ALA A 190 0.58 28.98 -9.11
N PRO A 191 0.59 28.06 -8.14
CA PRO A 191 1.79 27.34 -7.77
C PRO A 191 2.34 26.73 -9.06
N LYS A 192 3.49 27.24 -9.51
CA LYS A 192 4.16 26.69 -10.68
C LYS A 192 4.31 25.22 -10.36
N THR A 193 3.63 24.37 -11.12
CA THR A 193 3.74 22.94 -10.95
C THR A 193 5.23 22.63 -10.97
N PRO A 194 5.78 22.08 -9.88
CA PRO A 194 7.21 21.84 -9.80
C PRO A 194 7.58 21.02 -11.03
N VAL A 195 8.58 21.51 -11.78
CA VAL A 195 9.05 20.80 -12.97
C VAL A 195 9.64 19.51 -12.45
N ALA A 196 8.89 18.41 -12.61
CA ALA A 196 9.27 17.12 -12.09
C ALA A 196 10.61 16.73 -12.75
N LEU A 197 11.66 16.64 -11.94
CA LEU A 197 12.98 16.27 -12.42
C LEU A 197 12.97 14.75 -12.70
N GLY A 198 13.35 14.34 -13.90
CA GLY A 198 13.49 12.93 -14.28
C GLY A 198 12.46 12.42 -15.29
N PRO A 199 12.45 11.10 -15.56
CA PRO A 199 11.55 10.49 -16.54
C PRO A 199 10.08 10.63 -16.11
N VAL A 200 9.24 11.11 -17.02
CA VAL A 200 7.81 11.39 -16.77
C VAL A 200 7.09 10.19 -16.14
N LEU A 201 7.18 9.01 -16.76
CA LEU A 201 6.50 7.79 -16.29
C LEU A 201 6.94 7.34 -14.90
N ARG A 202 8.21 7.55 -14.53
CA ARG A 202 8.71 7.22 -13.20
C ARG A 202 8.12 8.17 -12.16
N ASN A 203 8.11 9.47 -12.48
CA ASN A 203 7.51 10.47 -11.60
C ASN A 203 6.01 10.24 -11.44
N GLU A 204 5.30 9.91 -12.52
CA GLU A 204 3.88 9.54 -12.47
C GLU A 204 3.65 8.27 -11.62
N ALA A 205 4.50 7.26 -11.72
CA ALA A 205 4.44 6.08 -10.86
C ALA A 205 4.61 6.43 -9.37
N HIS A 206 5.55 7.33 -9.05
CA HIS A 206 5.76 7.80 -7.69
C HIS A 206 4.56 8.62 -7.18
N VAL A 207 4.00 9.49 -8.02
CA VAL A 207 2.78 10.24 -7.71
C VAL A 207 1.64 9.28 -7.41
N ALA A 208 1.35 8.31 -8.28
CA ALA A 208 0.31 7.32 -8.06
C ALA A 208 0.51 6.53 -6.75
N TYR A 209 1.75 6.16 -6.43
CA TYR A 209 2.09 5.45 -5.20
C TYR A 209 1.83 6.31 -3.95
N ARG A 210 2.17 7.61 -4.00
CA ARG A 210 1.95 8.56 -2.91
C ARG A 210 0.47 8.82 -2.62
N TYR A 211 -0.37 8.71 -3.63
CA TYR A 211 -1.83 8.79 -3.53
C TYR A 211 -2.49 7.46 -3.16
N GLY A 212 -1.71 6.46 -2.72
CA GLY A 212 -2.24 5.18 -2.27
C GLY A 212 -2.55 4.19 -3.40
N ASN A 213 -2.41 4.57 -4.68
CA ASN A 213 -2.78 3.74 -5.82
C ASN A 213 -1.61 2.84 -6.26
N LEU A 214 -1.34 1.82 -5.46
CA LEU A 214 -0.27 0.85 -5.71
C LEU A 214 -0.41 0.10 -7.06
N PRO A 215 -1.59 -0.40 -7.47
CA PRO A 215 -1.73 -1.07 -8.76
C PRO A 215 -1.35 -0.18 -9.94
N LEU A 216 -1.85 1.07 -9.96
CA LEU A 216 -1.52 2.05 -11.00
C LEU A 216 -0.03 2.39 -10.99
N ALA A 217 0.54 2.64 -9.81
CA ALA A 217 1.96 2.93 -9.65
C ALA A 217 2.84 1.84 -10.24
N LEU A 218 2.52 0.56 -9.97
CA LEU A 218 3.26 -0.57 -10.52
C LEU A 218 3.10 -0.69 -12.04
N GLN A 219 1.91 -0.42 -12.59
CA GLN A 219 1.71 -0.45 -14.05
C GLN A 219 2.53 0.64 -14.75
N LEU A 220 2.52 1.87 -14.24
CA LEU A 220 3.34 2.97 -14.75
C LEU A 220 4.84 2.69 -14.61
N PHE A 221 5.27 2.11 -13.49
CA PHE A 221 6.64 1.67 -13.29
C PHE A 221 7.05 0.60 -14.31
N HIS A 222 6.20 -0.41 -14.56
CA HIS A 222 6.48 -1.39 -15.61
C HIS A 222 6.51 -0.74 -17.01
N GLY A 223 5.66 0.25 -17.28
CA GLY A 223 5.71 1.03 -18.52
C GLY A 223 7.04 1.77 -18.69
N PHE A 224 7.53 2.40 -17.60
CA PHE A 224 8.85 3.03 -17.57
C PHE A 224 9.98 2.03 -17.88
N ILE A 225 9.93 0.82 -17.32
CA ILE A 225 10.89 -0.25 -17.63
C ILE A 225 10.74 -0.73 -19.08
N ALA A 226 9.51 -0.95 -19.56
CA ALA A 226 9.23 -1.41 -20.92
C ALA A 226 9.76 -0.43 -21.98
N ARG A 227 9.70 0.88 -21.70
CA ARG A 227 10.30 1.91 -22.55
C ARG A 227 11.81 1.77 -22.68
N GLY A 228 12.49 1.36 -21.61
CA GLY A 228 13.93 1.08 -21.60
C GLY A 228 14.81 2.28 -21.90
N SER A 229 14.52 3.42 -21.26
CA SER A 229 15.41 4.59 -21.23
C SER A 229 16.68 4.32 -20.41
N ASP A 230 17.72 5.14 -20.56
CA ASP A 230 18.97 5.03 -19.78
C ASP A 230 18.72 5.04 -18.26
N ALA A 231 17.71 5.80 -17.81
CA ALA A 231 17.30 5.81 -16.41
C ALA A 231 16.64 4.49 -15.97
N ALA A 232 15.96 3.80 -16.89
CA ALA A 232 15.32 2.51 -16.64
C ALA A 232 16.34 1.36 -16.57
N GLU A 233 17.48 1.46 -17.24
CA GLU A 233 18.55 0.45 -17.16
C GLU A 233 19.02 0.23 -15.73
N ARG A 234 19.20 1.32 -14.97
CA ARG A 234 19.56 1.24 -13.53
C ARG A 234 18.55 0.47 -12.71
N GLN A 235 17.27 0.58 -13.05
CA GLN A 235 16.17 -0.13 -12.38
C GLN A 235 16.03 -1.57 -12.89
N MET A 236 16.37 -1.85 -14.16
CA MET A 236 16.48 -3.20 -14.69
C MET A 236 17.58 -4.00 -13.99
N ASP A 237 18.68 -3.37 -13.61
CA ASP A 237 19.76 -4.03 -12.86
C ASP A 237 19.36 -4.39 -11.42
N GLN A 238 18.37 -3.71 -10.85
CA GLN A 238 17.86 -3.98 -9.51
C GLN A 238 16.86 -5.13 -9.45
N ILE A 239 16.54 -5.75 -10.59
CA ILE A 239 15.64 -6.91 -10.61
C ILE A 239 16.22 -8.05 -9.78
N LYS A 240 15.36 -8.68 -8.98
CA LYS A 240 15.72 -9.83 -8.16
C LYS A 240 14.92 -11.06 -8.58
N PHE A 241 15.29 -12.22 -8.07
CA PHE A 241 14.65 -13.50 -8.35
C PHE A 241 13.92 -14.02 -7.14
N SER A 242 12.65 -14.39 -7.31
CA SER A 242 11.92 -15.11 -6.28
C SER A 242 12.10 -16.62 -6.47
N LYS A 243 12.69 -17.28 -5.46
CA LYS A 243 12.84 -18.75 -5.45
C LYS A 243 11.48 -19.46 -5.39
N HIS A 244 10.54 -18.93 -4.61
CA HIS A 244 9.21 -19.50 -4.44
C HIS A 244 8.40 -19.44 -5.75
N PHE A 245 8.31 -18.25 -6.37
CA PHE A 245 7.54 -18.08 -7.60
C PHE A 245 8.29 -18.44 -8.88
N ARG A 246 9.60 -18.69 -8.79
CA ARG A 246 10.50 -19.01 -9.91
C ARG A 246 10.42 -17.99 -11.06
N LYS A 247 10.32 -16.71 -10.70
CA LYS A 247 10.21 -15.59 -11.65
C LYS A 247 11.06 -14.41 -11.19
N PRO A 248 11.60 -13.63 -12.13
CA PRO A 248 12.19 -12.35 -11.80
C PRO A 248 11.11 -11.35 -11.37
N LEU A 249 11.42 -10.51 -10.38
CA LEU A 249 10.52 -9.52 -9.80
C LEU A 249 11.30 -8.26 -9.46
N TRP A 250 10.74 -7.10 -9.83
CA TRP A 250 11.16 -5.80 -9.29
C TRP A 250 10.55 -5.52 -7.92
N HIS A 251 9.36 -6.07 -7.69
CA HIS A 251 8.58 -5.89 -6.49
C HIS A 251 7.72 -7.13 -6.24
N LEU A 252 7.71 -7.59 -5.00
CA LEU A 252 6.82 -8.63 -4.53
C LEU A 252 5.53 -7.97 -4.04
N ARG A 253 4.40 -8.29 -4.67
CA ARG A 253 3.11 -7.66 -4.34
C ARG A 253 2.50 -8.35 -3.13
N ILE A 254 2.40 -7.63 -2.02
CA ILE A 254 1.92 -8.14 -0.75
C ILE A 254 0.57 -7.51 -0.44
N GLY A 255 -0.41 -8.33 -0.08
CA GLY A 255 -1.66 -7.90 0.51
C GLY A 255 -1.74 -8.26 1.97
N THR A 256 -2.61 -7.58 2.69
CA THR A 256 -3.07 -7.93 4.03
C THR A 256 -4.58 -8.15 4.04
N SER A 257 -5.08 -9.01 4.93
CA SER A 257 -6.51 -9.20 5.16
C SER A 257 -6.78 -9.59 6.60
N LEU A 258 -7.98 -9.27 7.09
CA LEU A 258 -8.39 -9.52 8.46
C LEU A 258 -9.63 -10.43 8.50
N ALA A 259 -9.60 -11.42 9.38
CA ALA A 259 -10.68 -12.36 9.63
C ALA A 259 -11.00 -12.26 11.12
N VAL A 260 -12.19 -11.77 11.46
CA VAL A 260 -12.66 -11.76 12.84
C VAL A 260 -13.73 -12.83 12.99
N HIS A 261 -13.54 -13.74 13.95
CA HIS A 261 -14.42 -14.89 14.19
C HIS A 261 -14.77 -14.91 15.67
N GLY A 262 -16.02 -15.17 16.04
CA GLY A 262 -16.43 -15.19 17.44
C GLY A 262 -17.85 -14.74 17.67
N ASP A 263 -18.21 -14.57 18.95
CA ASP A 263 -19.49 -13.98 19.32
C ASP A 263 -19.48 -12.48 18.98
N SER A 264 -20.18 -12.12 17.90
CA SER A 264 -20.22 -10.77 17.33
C SER A 264 -20.86 -9.72 18.25
N SER A 265 -21.38 -10.14 19.41
CA SER A 265 -21.94 -9.25 20.44
C SER A 265 -20.89 -8.53 21.27
N THR A 266 -19.61 -8.93 21.16
CA THR A 266 -18.53 -8.36 21.96
C THR A 266 -18.12 -6.97 21.45
N ALA A 267 -18.41 -5.92 22.23
CA ALA A 267 -18.08 -4.54 21.88
C ALA A 267 -16.58 -4.18 22.00
N ASP A 268 -15.83 -4.92 22.82
CA ASP A 268 -14.39 -4.69 23.04
C ASP A 268 -13.59 -5.95 22.70
N PRO A 269 -12.81 -5.96 21.60
CA PRO A 269 -11.99 -7.10 21.22
C PRO A 269 -10.80 -7.35 22.15
N SER A 270 -10.49 -6.45 23.10
CA SER A 270 -9.42 -6.59 24.10
C SER A 270 -8.09 -7.09 23.49
N PRO A 271 -7.51 -6.38 22.50
CA PRO A 271 -6.28 -6.81 21.85
C PRO A 271 -5.11 -6.85 22.83
N ILE A 272 -4.03 -7.53 22.44
CA ILE A 272 -2.77 -7.51 23.19
C ILE A 272 -2.18 -6.10 23.12
N THR A 273 -1.95 -5.48 24.27
CA THR A 273 -1.31 -4.15 24.39
C THR A 273 0.06 -4.25 25.05
N GLU A 274 0.91 -3.24 24.87
CA GLU A 274 2.23 -3.18 25.52
C GLU A 274 2.15 -3.18 27.06
N SER A 275 1.09 -2.62 27.63
CA SER A 275 0.86 -2.60 29.08
C SER A 275 0.58 -3.99 29.64
N GLY A 276 0.28 -4.97 28.79
CA GLY A 276 -0.07 -6.33 29.20
C GLY A 276 -1.38 -6.42 29.98
N SER A 277 -2.15 -5.33 30.03
CA SER A 277 -3.51 -5.28 30.58
C SER A 277 -4.42 -4.73 29.49
N SER A 278 -5.30 -5.57 28.96
CA SER A 278 -6.45 -5.07 28.22
C SER A 278 -7.29 -4.23 29.21
N GLY A 279 -7.79 -3.07 28.80
CA GLY A 279 -8.35 -2.03 29.69
C GLY A 279 -9.63 -2.39 30.46
N GLY A 280 -9.99 -3.67 30.58
CA GLY A 280 -11.29 -4.14 31.03
C GLY A 280 -11.53 -4.22 32.54
N MET A 281 -10.54 -3.97 33.41
CA MET A 281 -10.73 -4.15 34.87
C MET A 281 -10.78 -2.86 35.72
N GLY A 282 -10.82 -1.68 35.10
CA GLY A 282 -10.62 -0.41 35.83
C GLY A 282 -11.83 0.50 36.09
N ARG A 283 -13.06 0.15 35.67
CA ARG A 283 -14.20 1.09 35.72
C ARG A 283 -15.37 0.68 36.63
N GLY A 284 -15.12 -0.22 37.59
CA GLY A 284 -15.93 -0.30 38.80
C GLY A 284 -15.47 0.78 39.77
N GLY A 285 -16.15 1.92 39.77
CA GLY A 285 -15.81 3.09 40.58
C GLY A 285 -15.60 2.75 42.06
N MET A 286 -14.36 2.80 42.50
CA MET A 286 -14.04 3.29 43.84
C MET A 286 -14.21 4.81 43.78
N SER A 287 -15.41 5.29 44.12
CA SER A 287 -15.61 6.70 44.43
C SER A 287 -14.58 7.13 45.49
N PRO A 288 -13.82 8.22 45.28
CA PRO A 288 -12.88 8.76 46.26
C PRO A 288 -13.55 9.26 47.55
N ASP A 289 -14.88 9.33 47.58
CA ASP A 289 -15.67 9.87 48.71
C ASP A 289 -16.16 8.82 49.71
N GLY A 290 -15.61 7.61 49.69
CA GLY A 290 -15.83 6.59 50.72
C GLY A 290 -15.05 6.87 52.00
N MET A 291 -15.27 8.03 52.63
CA MET A 291 -14.80 8.32 53.98
C MET A 291 -15.48 7.39 55.00
N GLY A 292 -14.65 6.72 55.82
CA GLY A 292 -15.01 6.34 57.18
C GLY A 292 -15.47 4.91 57.38
N MET A 293 -14.59 4.07 57.90
CA MET A 293 -14.66 3.68 59.32
C MET A 293 -13.32 3.09 59.78
N ASP A 294 -12.68 3.87 60.64
CA ASP A 294 -11.76 3.45 61.69
C ASP A 294 -12.47 2.47 62.64
N SER A 295 -11.98 1.24 62.72
CA SER A 295 -12.05 0.31 63.88
C SER A 295 -11.21 -0.92 63.49
N GLY A 296 -10.03 -1.19 64.06
CA GLY A 296 -9.79 -1.37 65.49
C GLY A 296 -10.22 -2.79 65.89
N MET A 297 -9.26 -3.61 66.35
CA MET A 297 -9.37 -5.06 66.71
C MET A 297 -9.23 -6.01 65.51
N MET A 298 -8.44 -7.09 65.53
CA MET A 298 -7.93 -7.87 66.66
C MET A 298 -6.65 -8.60 66.23
N GLU A 299 -5.56 -8.30 66.95
CA GLU A 299 -4.38 -9.16 67.07
C GLU A 299 -4.80 -10.40 67.86
N MET A 300 -4.99 -11.54 67.18
CA MET A 300 -5.17 -12.85 67.81
C MET A 300 -4.10 -13.79 67.30
N ALA A 301 -3.00 -13.79 68.05
CA ALA A 301 -2.13 -14.94 68.20
C ALA A 301 -2.96 -16.13 68.72
N MET A 302 -3.08 -17.19 67.92
CA MET A 302 -3.48 -18.51 68.39
C MET A 302 -2.64 -19.53 67.63
N GLY A 303 -1.62 -20.02 68.33
CA GLY A 303 -0.91 -21.23 67.96
C GLY A 303 -1.78 -22.46 68.23
N SER A 304 -1.86 -23.35 67.26
CA SER A 304 -2.18 -24.77 67.38
C SER A 304 -1.83 -25.36 66.02
N GLY A 305 -0.81 -26.20 65.84
CA GLY A 305 -0.54 -27.39 66.64
C GLY A 305 -1.55 -28.47 66.29
N MET A 306 -1.62 -28.93 65.03
CA MET A 306 -2.22 -30.22 64.69
C MET A 306 -1.51 -30.90 63.51
N ASP A 307 -0.93 -32.03 63.91
CA ASP A 307 -0.39 -33.22 63.26
C ASP A 307 -0.83 -33.58 61.82
N PRO A 308 0.04 -34.27 61.05
CA PRO A 308 -0.24 -34.83 59.74
C PRO A 308 -0.71 -36.29 59.81
N GLY A 309 -1.76 -36.61 59.05
CA GLY A 309 -2.01 -37.98 58.58
C GLY A 309 -3.35 -38.59 58.99
N MET A 310 -4.23 -38.78 58.00
CA MET A 310 -5.14 -39.92 57.86
C MET A 310 -5.65 -39.91 56.41
N MET A 311 -5.18 -40.83 55.58
CA MET A 311 -5.85 -42.09 55.26
C MET A 311 -7.19 -41.92 54.53
N GLY A 312 -7.24 -42.40 53.28
CA GLY A 312 -8.48 -42.84 52.66
C GLY A 312 -8.43 -42.98 51.14
N PRO A 313 -7.93 -44.10 50.59
CA PRO A 313 -8.21 -44.51 49.22
C PRO A 313 -9.51 -45.33 49.18
N GLY A 314 -10.62 -44.71 48.80
CA GLY A 314 -11.89 -45.38 48.50
C GLY A 314 -12.18 -45.29 47.00
N MET A 315 -12.18 -46.42 46.28
CA MET A 315 -13.41 -47.09 45.81
C MET A 315 -14.37 -46.13 45.12
N GLY A 316 -14.72 -46.26 43.85
CA GLY A 316 -14.94 -47.48 43.07
C GLY A 316 -16.24 -47.25 42.30
N GLY A 317 -16.23 -47.50 40.99
CA GLY A 317 -17.46 -47.43 40.19
C GLY A 317 -17.22 -47.43 38.69
N PRO A 318 -17.15 -48.61 38.04
CA PRO A 318 -17.37 -48.74 36.61
C PRO A 318 -18.88 -48.86 36.36
N GLY A 319 -19.48 -47.84 35.75
CA GLY A 319 -20.85 -47.89 35.26
C GLY A 319 -20.89 -48.34 33.80
N PRO A 320 -21.47 -49.51 33.48
CA PRO A 320 -21.75 -49.93 32.12
C PRO A 320 -23.19 -49.56 31.73
N GLY A 321 -23.42 -49.34 30.44
CA GLY A 321 -24.74 -49.56 29.85
C GLY A 321 -25.49 -48.30 29.41
N GLY A 322 -25.55 -48.14 28.09
CA GLY A 322 -26.57 -47.34 27.42
C GLY A 322 -26.47 -47.47 25.90
N PRO A 323 -26.90 -48.59 25.29
CA PRO A 323 -27.25 -48.60 23.87
C PRO A 323 -28.72 -48.21 23.69
N ASN A 324 -29.03 -47.69 22.50
CA ASN A 324 -30.35 -47.41 21.93
C ASN A 324 -30.84 -45.96 22.03
N GLY A 325 -31.02 -45.36 20.85
CA GLY A 325 -31.77 -44.12 20.67
C GLY A 325 -31.81 -43.69 19.20
N MET A 326 -32.66 -44.37 18.41
CA MET A 326 -33.52 -43.83 17.33
C MET A 326 -32.96 -42.67 16.49
N GLY A 327 -32.72 -42.78 15.18
CA GLY A 327 -33.67 -43.24 14.18
C GLY A 327 -34.72 -42.15 13.90
N MET A 328 -34.45 -41.27 12.92
CA MET A 328 -35.36 -40.43 12.10
C MET A 328 -34.42 -39.62 11.17
N GLY A 329 -34.39 -39.75 9.85
CA GLY A 329 -35.51 -40.00 8.93
C GLY A 329 -36.22 -38.68 8.66
N GLY A 330 -35.75 -37.90 7.67
CA GLY A 330 -36.32 -36.58 7.39
C GLY A 330 -35.64 -35.84 6.24
N GLU A 331 -35.60 -36.48 5.07
CA GLU A 331 -35.36 -35.79 3.79
C GLU A 331 -36.56 -34.88 3.51
N MET A 332 -36.32 -33.57 3.39
CA MET A 332 -37.31 -32.59 2.91
C MET A 332 -36.68 -31.84 1.73
N PRO A 333 -37.12 -32.08 0.48
CA PRO A 333 -36.71 -31.28 -0.67
C PRO A 333 -37.49 -29.96 -0.65
N MET A 334 -36.79 -28.85 -0.45
CA MET A 334 -37.36 -27.52 -0.68
C MET A 334 -37.51 -27.30 -2.19
N GLY A 335 -38.74 -27.43 -2.65
CA GLY A 335 -39.17 -27.14 -4.01
C GLY A 335 -39.14 -25.65 -4.33
N ASP A 336 -38.57 -25.35 -5.48
CA ASP A 336 -39.23 -24.69 -6.61
C ASP A 336 -40.40 -23.75 -6.26
N MET A 337 -40.10 -22.47 -6.06
CA MET A 337 -41.07 -21.38 -6.21
C MET A 337 -40.69 -20.50 -7.40
N GLY A 338 -41.23 -20.86 -8.56
CA GLY A 338 -41.37 -19.96 -9.69
C GLY A 338 -42.29 -18.80 -9.34
N MET A 339 -41.72 -17.60 -9.28
CA MET A 339 -42.47 -16.34 -9.24
C MET A 339 -42.67 -15.82 -10.66
N TYR A 340 -43.95 -15.61 -10.94
CA TYR A 340 -44.57 -15.28 -12.21
C TYR A 340 -44.08 -13.99 -12.87
N GLU A 341 -44.10 -14.05 -14.20
CA GLU A 341 -44.24 -12.93 -15.14
C GLU A 341 -45.34 -11.94 -14.69
N GLY A 342 -44.96 -10.67 -14.60
CA GLY A 342 -45.85 -9.53 -14.41
C GLY A 342 -45.55 -8.46 -15.45
N ASP A 343 -45.99 -8.73 -16.67
CA ASP A 343 -46.17 -7.80 -17.78
C ASP A 343 -46.91 -6.52 -17.31
N MET A 344 -46.19 -5.39 -17.30
CA MET A 344 -46.78 -4.05 -17.19
C MET A 344 -46.17 -3.16 -18.26
N GLY A 345 -46.61 -3.38 -19.50
CA GLY A 345 -46.61 -2.37 -20.54
C GLY A 345 -47.51 -1.19 -20.17
N MET A 346 -46.91 -0.01 -20.00
CA MET A 346 -47.62 1.28 -20.04
C MET A 346 -46.92 2.17 -21.07
N GLY A 347 -47.35 2.00 -22.32
CA GLY A 347 -47.12 2.98 -23.37
C GLY A 347 -47.99 4.20 -23.14
N GLY A 348 -47.35 5.37 -23.04
CA GLY A 348 -48.02 6.67 -23.06
C GLY A 348 -47.41 7.55 -24.14
N PRO A 349 -48.09 7.80 -25.28
CA PRO A 349 -47.68 8.79 -26.25
C PRO A 349 -48.25 10.16 -25.82
N GLY A 350 -47.41 10.97 -25.17
CA GLY A 350 -47.82 12.26 -24.59
C GLY A 350 -47.02 13.44 -25.13
N MET A 351 -47.57 14.07 -26.17
CA MET A 351 -47.71 15.53 -26.37
C MET A 351 -46.51 16.44 -26.08
N GLY A 352 -46.04 17.10 -27.15
CA GLY A 352 -45.04 18.14 -27.09
C GLY A 352 -45.44 19.43 -26.37
N MET A 353 -44.42 20.15 -25.93
CA MET A 353 -44.47 21.56 -25.54
C MET A 353 -43.24 22.26 -26.13
N PRO A 354 -43.40 23.12 -27.14
CA PRO A 354 -42.39 24.06 -27.57
C PRO A 354 -42.58 25.36 -26.78
N GLY A 355 -41.73 25.62 -25.79
CA GLY A 355 -41.97 26.74 -24.88
C GLY A 355 -40.76 27.23 -24.11
N MET A 356 -40.27 28.38 -24.55
CA MET A 356 -39.58 29.44 -23.79
C MET A 356 -38.08 29.30 -23.53
N GLY A 357 -37.36 30.23 -24.16
CA GLY A 357 -35.95 30.47 -23.98
C GLY A 357 -35.60 30.97 -22.57
N MET A 358 -34.50 30.43 -22.05
CA MET A 358 -33.81 30.87 -20.85
C MET A 358 -32.57 31.68 -21.28
N PRO A 359 -32.57 33.02 -21.15
CA PRO A 359 -31.35 33.82 -21.21
C PRO A 359 -30.72 33.82 -19.81
N GLY A 360 -29.87 32.84 -19.56
CA GLY A 360 -29.26 32.67 -18.24
C GLY A 360 -28.08 31.72 -18.29
N ARG A 361 -27.17 31.93 -19.26
CA ARG A 361 -25.88 31.23 -19.32
C ARG A 361 -25.00 31.79 -18.20
N GLY A 362 -25.30 31.36 -16.98
CA GLY A 362 -24.46 31.55 -15.81
C GLY A 362 -23.06 31.08 -16.18
N GLY A 363 -22.11 32.01 -16.13
CA GLY A 363 -20.71 31.69 -16.23
C GLY A 363 -20.41 30.64 -15.16
N ARG A 364 -20.08 29.42 -15.58
CA ARG A 364 -19.36 28.48 -14.73
C ARG A 364 -18.12 29.22 -14.28
N ASN A 365 -18.08 29.64 -13.01
CA ASN A 365 -16.85 30.09 -12.36
C ASN A 365 -15.82 28.97 -12.52
N PRO A 366 -14.77 29.11 -13.36
CA PRO A 366 -13.82 28.03 -13.62
C PRO A 366 -12.79 27.83 -12.49
N ALA A 367 -13.01 28.40 -11.30
CA ALA A 367 -11.94 28.64 -10.35
C ALA A 367 -12.35 28.45 -8.88
N ALA A 368 -13.27 27.54 -8.59
CA ALA A 368 -13.14 26.83 -7.33
C ALA A 368 -11.92 25.92 -7.50
N GLY A 369 -10.74 26.41 -7.14
CA GLY A 369 -9.51 25.62 -7.20
C GLY A 369 -9.78 24.32 -6.48
N MET A 370 -9.88 23.23 -7.24
CA MET A 370 -10.05 21.89 -6.66
C MET A 370 -8.89 21.72 -5.70
N ALA A 371 -9.20 21.66 -4.41
CA ALA A 371 -8.20 21.46 -3.38
C ALA A 371 -7.44 20.19 -3.76
N VAL A 372 -6.14 20.32 -4.02
CA VAL A 372 -5.29 19.19 -4.35
C VAL A 372 -5.43 18.20 -3.19
N PRO A 373 -5.92 16.96 -3.43
CA PRO A 373 -6.08 16.00 -2.36
C PRO A 373 -4.73 15.82 -1.65
N LYS A 374 -4.79 15.76 -0.32
CA LYS A 374 -3.60 15.49 0.49
C LYS A 374 -3.08 14.11 0.11
N ALA A 375 -1.79 14.04 -0.22
CA ALA A 375 -1.16 12.77 -0.57
C ALA A 375 -1.06 11.91 0.70
N GLU A 376 -1.98 10.95 0.83
CA GLU A 376 -2.00 9.98 1.92
C GLU A 376 -1.79 8.59 1.30
N MET A 377 -0.63 7.99 1.62
CA MET A 377 -0.26 6.67 1.12
C MET A 377 -1.03 5.56 1.82
N THR A 378 -1.24 5.73 3.11
CA THR A 378 -1.86 4.74 3.99
C THR A 378 -3.18 5.29 4.48
N ASP A 379 -4.12 4.38 4.72
CA ASP A 379 -5.44 4.73 5.22
C ASP A 379 -5.51 4.56 6.74
N GLU A 380 -5.77 5.68 7.41
CA GLU A 380 -5.87 5.77 8.86
C GLU A 380 -7.00 4.89 9.41
N GLU A 381 -8.09 4.69 8.65
CA GLU A 381 -9.20 3.83 9.07
C GLU A 381 -8.77 2.36 9.09
N VAL A 382 -8.02 1.93 8.08
CA VAL A 382 -7.48 0.57 8.02
C VAL A 382 -6.48 0.34 9.16
N ASP A 383 -5.61 1.30 9.45
CA ASP A 383 -4.64 1.18 10.53
C ASP A 383 -5.34 1.11 11.90
N ALA A 384 -6.28 2.02 12.16
CA ALA A 384 -7.09 2.04 13.37
C ALA A 384 -7.89 0.73 13.54
N ARG A 385 -8.42 0.18 12.44
CA ARG A 385 -9.13 -1.10 12.43
C ARG A 385 -8.20 -2.25 12.79
N MET A 386 -7.01 -2.31 12.20
CA MET A 386 -6.02 -3.34 12.51
C MET A 386 -5.55 -3.24 13.97
N GLU A 387 -5.28 -2.03 14.47
CA GLU A 387 -4.90 -1.78 15.86
C GLU A 387 -6.02 -2.19 16.84
N THR A 388 -7.28 -1.90 16.50
CA THR A 388 -8.44 -2.27 17.33
C THR A 388 -8.52 -3.77 17.59
N PHE A 389 -8.29 -4.62 16.57
CA PHE A 389 -8.42 -6.08 16.75
C PHE A 389 -7.13 -6.78 17.16
N LEU A 390 -5.97 -6.27 16.75
CA LEU A 390 -4.69 -6.96 16.89
C LEU A 390 -3.73 -6.28 17.88
N GLY A 391 -3.88 -4.98 18.10
CA GLY A 391 -2.98 -4.17 18.96
C GLY A 391 -1.51 -4.37 18.63
N LEU A 392 -0.73 -4.80 19.62
CA LEU A 392 0.70 -5.05 19.52
C LEU A 392 1.08 -6.07 18.43
N VAL A 393 0.18 -7.00 18.08
CA VAL A 393 0.42 -7.96 16.99
C VAL A 393 0.45 -7.25 15.64
N ALA A 394 -0.48 -6.32 15.40
CA ALA A 394 -0.49 -5.51 14.18
C ALA A 394 0.79 -4.67 14.09
N GLU A 395 1.16 -3.99 15.17
CA GLU A 395 2.37 -3.15 15.22
C GLU A 395 3.66 -3.95 14.94
N THR A 396 3.80 -5.11 15.58
CA THR A 396 4.99 -5.97 15.40
C THR A 396 5.08 -6.47 13.96
N VAL A 397 3.95 -6.86 13.34
CA VAL A 397 3.93 -7.28 11.93
C VAL A 397 4.16 -6.11 10.98
N LYS A 398 3.58 -4.94 11.27
CA LYS A 398 3.77 -3.68 10.55
C LYS A 398 5.25 -3.33 10.49
N SER A 399 5.91 -3.25 11.64
CA SER A 399 7.35 -3.00 11.77
C SER A 399 8.20 -4.04 11.04
N GLY A 400 7.87 -5.33 11.21
CA GLY A 400 8.56 -6.44 10.56
C GLY A 400 8.48 -6.41 9.03
N LEU A 401 7.32 -6.06 8.47
CA LEU A 401 7.13 -5.93 7.02
C LEU A 401 7.81 -4.65 6.50
N SER A 402 7.56 -3.50 7.13
CA SER A 402 8.16 -2.22 6.74
C SER A 402 9.68 -2.31 6.70
N LYS A 403 10.32 -2.91 7.71
CA LYS A 403 11.77 -3.13 7.74
C LYS A 403 12.27 -3.93 6.52
N ARG A 404 11.55 -4.99 6.14
CA ARG A 404 11.96 -5.84 5.00
C ARG A 404 11.74 -5.16 3.66
N ILE A 405 10.70 -4.33 3.56
CA ILE A 405 10.42 -3.52 2.37
C ILE A 405 11.51 -2.46 2.20
N THR A 406 11.87 -1.72 3.26
CA THR A 406 12.93 -0.70 3.21
C THR A 406 14.32 -1.30 3.00
N GLU A 407 14.59 -2.49 3.52
CA GLU A 407 15.81 -3.27 3.21
C GLU A 407 15.83 -3.81 1.77
N GLY A 408 14.76 -3.68 0.99
CA GLY A 408 14.67 -4.17 -0.38
C GLY A 408 14.56 -5.69 -0.50
N LYS A 409 14.29 -6.41 0.59
CA LYS A 409 14.15 -7.88 0.60
C LYS A 409 12.97 -8.37 -0.24
N PHE A 410 11.97 -7.52 -0.43
CA PHE A 410 10.80 -7.75 -1.28
C PHE A 410 10.87 -7.02 -2.61
N GLY A 411 12.06 -6.54 -2.99
CA GLY A 411 12.32 -5.81 -4.23
C GLY A 411 12.58 -4.33 -4.00
N HIS A 412 13.18 -3.68 -5.00
CA HIS A 412 13.60 -2.28 -4.91
C HIS A 412 12.62 -1.30 -5.56
N ALA A 413 11.62 -1.78 -6.32
CA ALA A 413 10.68 -0.86 -6.97
C ALA A 413 9.91 -0.04 -5.93
N LEU A 414 9.83 1.27 -6.17
CA LEU A 414 9.10 2.25 -5.37
C LEU A 414 9.61 2.39 -3.92
N THR A 415 10.76 1.83 -3.58
CA THR A 415 11.36 1.96 -2.23
C THR A 415 11.99 3.33 -1.99
N ASP A 416 12.25 4.08 -3.07
CA ASP A 416 12.85 5.42 -3.09
C ASP A 416 11.80 6.54 -3.03
N VAL A 417 10.52 6.21 -2.91
CA VAL A 417 9.45 7.21 -2.89
C VAL A 417 9.31 7.78 -1.48
N GLU A 418 9.69 9.04 -1.33
CA GLU A 418 9.44 9.80 -0.11
C GLU A 418 7.94 10.19 -0.04
N PRO A 419 7.23 9.86 1.05
CA PRO A 419 5.79 10.11 1.17
C PRO A 419 5.44 11.61 1.07
N GLU A 420 6.32 12.48 1.54
CA GLU A 420 6.09 13.92 1.63
C GLU A 420 6.68 14.74 0.46
N SER A 421 7.26 14.10 -0.55
CA SER A 421 8.00 14.82 -1.60
C SER A 421 7.11 15.71 -2.47
N THR A 422 7.19 17.03 -2.32
CA THR A 422 6.40 17.96 -3.14
C THR A 422 6.93 18.13 -4.58
N THR A 423 8.09 17.57 -4.89
CA THR A 423 8.83 17.85 -6.13
C THR A 423 8.30 17.15 -7.38
N GLN A 424 7.50 16.08 -7.23
CA GLN A 424 7.13 15.17 -8.31
C GLN A 424 5.79 15.50 -9.00
N GLY A 425 5.12 16.59 -8.60
CA GLY A 425 3.80 16.95 -9.12
C GLY A 425 2.66 16.16 -8.45
N HIS A 426 1.45 16.30 -8.99
CA HIS A 426 0.21 15.71 -8.44
C HIS A 426 -0.71 15.10 -9.51
N THR A 427 -0.23 15.00 -10.75
CA THR A 427 -1.03 14.50 -11.88
C THR A 427 -0.35 13.31 -12.55
N VAL A 428 -1.18 12.42 -13.09
CA VAL A 428 -0.78 11.31 -13.95
C VAL A 428 -1.49 11.53 -15.28
N ASN A 429 -0.75 11.60 -16.38
CA ASN A 429 -1.31 11.96 -17.69
C ASN A 429 -2.07 13.32 -17.71
N GLY A 430 -1.70 14.24 -16.81
CA GLY A 430 -2.37 15.54 -16.67
C GLY A 430 -3.66 15.52 -15.84
N ASP A 431 -4.18 14.35 -15.51
CA ASP A 431 -5.34 14.17 -14.64
C ASP A 431 -4.91 14.05 -13.17
N SER A 432 -5.72 14.56 -12.24
CA SER A 432 -5.49 14.34 -10.82
C SER A 432 -5.65 12.86 -10.50
N VAL A 433 -4.74 12.31 -9.71
CA VAL A 433 -4.86 10.92 -9.28
C VAL A 433 -6.01 10.81 -8.28
N ASP A 434 -7.04 10.06 -8.65
CA ASP A 434 -8.12 9.72 -7.73
C ASP A 434 -7.56 8.89 -6.57
N GLN A 435 -8.10 9.12 -5.37
CA GLN A 435 -7.81 8.27 -4.23
C GLN A 435 -8.15 6.82 -4.58
N ALA A 436 -7.22 5.91 -4.33
CA ALA A 436 -7.39 4.52 -4.71
C ALA A 436 -8.64 3.92 -4.07
N ALA A 437 -9.39 3.13 -4.84
CA ALA A 437 -10.55 2.39 -4.31
C ALA A 437 -10.17 1.40 -3.19
N LYS A 438 -8.89 1.01 -3.13
CA LYS A 438 -8.33 0.15 -2.09
C LYS A 438 -7.09 0.79 -1.53
N SER A 439 -7.13 1.03 -0.23
CA SER A 439 -6.05 1.67 0.49
C SER A 439 -4.94 0.71 0.87
N MET A 440 -3.73 1.24 1.00
CA MET A 440 -2.63 0.51 1.62
C MET A 440 -2.71 0.60 3.14
N TRP A 441 -2.40 -0.50 3.82
CA TRP A 441 -2.23 -0.50 5.28
C TRP A 441 -0.86 0.05 5.69
N ILE A 442 0.18 -0.38 4.98
CA ILE A 442 1.53 0.20 5.03
C ILE A 442 2.03 0.43 3.61
N PRO A 443 3.04 1.31 3.40
CA PRO A 443 3.65 1.48 2.10
C PRO A 443 3.98 0.12 1.45
N SER A 444 3.48 -0.09 0.23
CA SER A 444 3.61 -1.33 -0.55
C SER A 444 2.84 -2.56 -0.04
N VAL A 445 1.95 -2.44 0.95
CA VAL A 445 1.07 -3.53 1.39
C VAL A 445 -0.40 -3.12 1.27
N LEU A 446 -1.09 -3.73 0.32
CA LEU A 446 -2.48 -3.44 0.01
C LEU A 446 -3.43 -4.08 1.03
N PHE A 447 -4.41 -3.35 1.56
CA PHE A 447 -5.47 -3.95 2.36
C PHE A 447 -6.55 -4.53 1.44
N VAL A 448 -6.65 -5.86 1.44
CA VAL A 448 -7.56 -6.60 0.55
C VAL A 448 -9.01 -6.53 1.03
N GLY A 449 -9.19 -6.52 2.36
CA GLY A 449 -10.49 -6.46 3.02
C GLY A 449 -10.59 -7.38 4.24
N GLU A 450 -11.80 -7.41 4.80
CA GLU A 450 -12.19 -8.31 5.89
C GLU A 450 -12.96 -9.51 5.33
N GLY A 451 -12.65 -10.73 5.80
CA GLY A 451 -13.37 -11.93 5.36
C GLY A 451 -12.61 -13.22 5.62
N ASN A 452 -13.20 -14.35 5.23
CA ASN A 452 -12.55 -15.65 5.35
C ASN A 452 -11.35 -15.72 4.40
N SER A 453 -10.26 -16.36 4.84
CA SER A 453 -9.06 -16.68 4.05
C SER A 453 -9.33 -17.12 2.61
N ARG A 454 -10.39 -17.89 2.33
CA ARG A 454 -10.71 -18.35 0.96
C ARG A 454 -11.20 -17.22 0.05
N GLU A 455 -12.04 -16.34 0.59
CA GLU A 455 -12.60 -15.20 -0.14
C GLU A 455 -11.53 -14.15 -0.36
N THR A 456 -10.77 -13.83 0.68
CA THR A 456 -9.69 -12.83 0.60
C THR A 456 -8.54 -13.28 -0.27
N VAL A 457 -8.21 -14.58 -0.33
CA VAL A 457 -7.27 -15.12 -1.34
C VAL A 457 -7.79 -14.92 -2.75
N LYS A 458 -9.09 -15.12 -3.00
CA LYS A 458 -9.67 -14.91 -4.33
C LYS A 458 -9.58 -13.45 -4.74
N THR A 459 -9.96 -12.53 -3.85
CA THR A 459 -9.82 -11.09 -4.10
C THR A 459 -8.35 -10.69 -4.27
N ALA A 460 -7.44 -11.26 -3.48
CA ALA A 460 -6.00 -11.04 -3.65
C ALA A 460 -5.51 -11.52 -5.03
N HIS A 461 -6.00 -12.66 -5.51
CA HIS A 461 -5.70 -13.18 -6.83
C HIS A 461 -6.24 -12.28 -7.95
N GLU A 462 -7.47 -11.78 -7.81
CA GLU A 462 -8.11 -10.83 -8.74
C GLU A 462 -7.30 -9.53 -8.85
N HIS A 463 -6.74 -9.01 -7.75
CA HIS A 463 -5.79 -7.88 -7.78
C HIS A 463 -4.36 -8.26 -8.18
N GLY A 464 -4.17 -9.51 -8.60
CA GLY A 464 -2.91 -10.05 -9.02
C GLY A 464 -1.85 -10.07 -7.92
N LEU A 465 -2.17 -10.01 -6.64
CA LEU A 465 -1.15 -10.05 -5.57
C LEU A 465 -0.37 -11.36 -5.62
N ASP A 466 0.89 -11.34 -5.14
CA ASP A 466 1.72 -12.54 -5.08
C ASP A 466 1.57 -13.24 -3.72
N LEU A 467 1.52 -12.46 -2.63
CA LEU A 467 1.37 -12.95 -1.25
C LEU A 467 0.22 -12.27 -0.53
N LEU A 468 -0.41 -13.01 0.38
CA LEU A 468 -1.42 -12.49 1.30
C LEU A 468 -1.01 -12.80 2.75
N VAL A 469 -0.85 -11.76 3.55
CA VAL A 469 -0.75 -11.84 5.02
C VAL A 469 -2.16 -11.80 5.58
N HIS A 470 -2.61 -12.88 6.18
CA HIS A 470 -3.97 -13.02 6.69
C HIS A 470 -3.96 -13.13 8.21
N PHE A 471 -4.67 -12.21 8.85
CA PHE A 471 -4.85 -12.17 10.29
C PHE A 471 -6.15 -12.88 10.65
N ASP A 472 -6.06 -13.93 11.45
CA ASP A 472 -7.17 -14.74 11.93
C ASP A 472 -7.34 -14.47 13.42
N VAL A 473 -8.38 -13.73 13.78
CA VAL A 473 -8.68 -13.24 15.13
C VAL A 473 -9.91 -13.96 15.65
N GLY A 474 -9.69 -14.84 16.63
CA GLY A 474 -10.75 -15.52 17.36
C GLY A 474 -11.10 -14.78 18.64
N LEU A 475 -12.33 -14.28 18.75
CA LEU A 475 -12.88 -13.68 19.96
C LEU A 475 -13.75 -14.70 20.70
N LYS A 476 -13.40 -14.96 21.96
CA LYS A 476 -14.12 -15.90 22.81
C LYS A 476 -14.43 -15.28 24.16
N GLU A 477 -15.71 -15.17 24.49
CA GLU A 477 -16.14 -14.74 25.82
C GLU A 477 -15.98 -15.89 26.83
N ASN A 478 -15.32 -15.60 27.95
CA ASN A 478 -15.22 -16.52 29.08
C ASN A 478 -16.45 -16.41 29.98
N ARG A 479 -16.68 -17.39 30.87
CA ARG A 479 -17.81 -17.37 31.84
C ARG A 479 -17.85 -16.14 32.75
N VAL A 480 -16.74 -15.42 32.87
CA VAL A 480 -16.58 -14.21 33.69
C VAL A 480 -16.94 -12.94 32.89
N GLY A 481 -17.32 -13.08 31.62
CA GLY A 481 -17.57 -11.95 30.71
C GLY A 481 -16.28 -11.33 30.14
N ALA A 482 -15.11 -11.89 30.47
CA ALA A 482 -13.83 -11.45 29.91
C ALA A 482 -13.61 -12.04 28.52
N VAL A 483 -13.18 -11.21 27.58
CA VAL A 483 -12.96 -11.57 26.17
C VAL A 483 -11.54 -12.08 26.00
N SER A 484 -11.40 -13.33 25.54
CA SER A 484 -10.14 -13.89 25.06
C SER A 484 -10.00 -13.61 23.58
N ASN A 485 -8.96 -12.86 23.23
CA ASN A 485 -8.56 -12.56 21.86
C ASN A 485 -7.39 -13.47 21.49
N ILE A 486 -7.65 -14.39 20.57
CA ILE A 486 -6.67 -15.36 20.07
C ILE A 486 -6.36 -15.01 18.63
N SER A 487 -5.21 -14.39 18.42
CA SER A 487 -4.76 -13.95 17.10
C SER A 487 -3.76 -14.93 16.48
N ARG A 488 -3.86 -15.14 15.16
CA ARG A 488 -2.90 -15.91 14.35
C ARG A 488 -2.59 -15.16 13.06
N VAL A 489 -1.34 -15.22 12.61
CA VAL A 489 -0.92 -14.64 11.33
C VAL A 489 -0.54 -15.76 10.38
N LYS A 490 -1.15 -15.77 9.20
CA LYS A 490 -0.87 -16.74 8.14
C LYS A 490 -0.31 -16.00 6.93
N VAL A 491 0.70 -16.59 6.28
CA VAL A 491 1.15 -16.12 4.96
C VAL A 491 0.67 -17.13 3.93
N LEU A 492 -0.14 -16.67 2.98
CA LEU A 492 -0.70 -17.47 1.90
C LEU A 492 -0.12 -17.03 0.56
N ASP A 493 0.05 -18.00 -0.33
CA ASP A 493 0.29 -17.74 -1.74
C ASP A 493 -1.04 -17.34 -2.39
N ALA A 494 -1.14 -16.10 -2.87
CA ALA A 494 -2.39 -15.57 -3.40
C ALA A 494 -2.85 -16.28 -4.69
N ARG A 495 -1.92 -16.87 -5.46
CA ARG A 495 -2.26 -17.61 -6.68
C ARG A 495 -2.83 -18.99 -6.39
N THR A 496 -2.25 -19.69 -5.41
CA THR A 496 -2.64 -21.08 -5.12
C THR A 496 -3.60 -21.21 -3.95
N GLY A 497 -3.73 -20.18 -3.13
CA GLY A 497 -4.43 -20.21 -1.85
C GLY A 497 -3.77 -21.07 -0.78
N LYS A 498 -2.57 -21.60 -1.06
CA LYS A 498 -1.85 -22.46 -0.13
C LYS A 498 -1.23 -21.63 1.00
N THR A 499 -1.47 -22.03 2.24
CA THR A 499 -0.75 -21.50 3.39
C THR A 499 0.72 -21.91 3.35
N LEU A 500 1.62 -20.94 3.33
CA LEU A 500 3.07 -21.13 3.31
C LEU A 500 3.62 -21.29 4.73
N VAL A 501 3.13 -20.46 5.65
CA VAL A 501 3.48 -20.49 7.08
C VAL A 501 2.33 -19.92 7.91
N SER A 502 2.21 -20.39 9.15
CA SER A 502 1.32 -19.84 10.18
C SER A 502 2.15 -19.57 11.43
N SER A 503 1.93 -18.44 12.08
CA SER A 503 2.45 -18.16 13.42
C SER A 503 1.84 -19.11 14.45
N GLY A 504 2.43 -19.12 15.65
CA GLY A 504 1.74 -19.63 16.83
C GLY A 504 0.51 -18.78 17.20
N PRO A 505 -0.45 -19.33 17.96
CA PRO A 505 -1.56 -18.56 18.52
C PRO A 505 -1.03 -17.58 19.56
N MET A 506 -1.54 -16.35 19.53
CA MET A 506 -1.23 -15.30 20.51
C MET A 506 -2.52 -14.98 21.27
N ASP A 507 -2.55 -15.30 22.57
CA ASP A 507 -3.73 -15.13 23.43
C ASP A 507 -3.50 -14.00 24.43
N ASN A 508 -4.40 -13.01 24.46
CA ASN A 508 -4.35 -11.89 25.41
C ASN A 508 -4.38 -12.34 26.87
N THR A 509 -5.15 -13.37 27.20
CA THR A 509 -5.28 -13.88 28.58
C THR A 509 -4.00 -14.56 29.07
N GLU A 510 -3.26 -15.18 28.15
CA GLU A 510 -1.96 -15.76 28.45
C GLU A 510 -0.93 -14.66 28.73
N VAL A 511 -0.91 -13.60 27.92
CA VAL A 511 -0.05 -12.44 28.11
C VAL A 511 -0.32 -11.74 29.44
N GLU A 512 -1.59 -11.51 29.79
CA GLU A 512 -1.98 -10.93 31.09
C GLU A 512 -1.48 -11.77 32.27
N ARG A 513 -1.63 -13.11 32.17
CA ARG A 513 -1.14 -14.04 33.19
C ARG A 513 0.38 -13.99 33.31
N MET A 514 1.11 -13.95 32.20
CA MET A 514 2.57 -13.89 32.23
C MET A 514 3.10 -12.57 32.80
N THR A 515 2.47 -11.46 32.40
CA THR A 515 2.80 -10.11 32.89
C THR A 515 2.56 -10.01 34.39
N ARG A 516 1.42 -10.55 34.88
CA ARG A 516 1.08 -10.58 36.31
C ARG A 516 2.08 -11.37 37.16
N VAL A 517 2.65 -12.45 36.63
CA VAL A 517 3.64 -13.28 37.32
C VAL A 517 5.07 -12.76 37.09
N GLY A 518 5.27 -11.71 36.28
CA GLY A 518 6.58 -11.14 35.97
C GLY A 518 7.47 -12.09 35.16
N ARG A 519 6.89 -12.97 34.33
CA ARG A 519 7.64 -13.98 33.56
C ARG A 519 8.16 -13.49 32.21
N GLY A 520 7.71 -12.33 31.72
CA GLY A 520 8.12 -11.77 30.43
C GLY A 520 7.30 -10.54 30.05
N SER A 521 7.72 -9.86 28.97
CA SER A 521 6.97 -8.74 28.38
C SER A 521 6.00 -9.23 27.29
N PRO A 522 4.90 -8.49 27.04
CA PRO A 522 4.00 -8.76 25.92
C PRO A 522 4.71 -8.82 24.57
N SER A 523 5.65 -7.92 24.32
CA SER A 523 6.45 -7.87 23.08
C SER A 523 7.28 -9.13 22.87
N ALA A 524 7.97 -9.61 23.90
CA ALA A 524 8.79 -10.82 23.81
C ALA A 524 7.95 -12.07 23.49
N TYR A 525 6.73 -12.14 24.03
CA TYR A 525 5.81 -13.23 23.71
C TYR A 525 5.34 -13.18 22.25
N VAL A 526 4.91 -12.01 21.76
CA VAL A 526 4.47 -11.84 20.37
C VAL A 526 5.63 -12.16 19.40
N ASP A 527 6.83 -11.68 19.70
CA ASP A 527 8.04 -11.97 18.91
C ASP A 527 8.36 -13.47 18.88
N GLU A 528 8.23 -14.16 20.01
CA GLU A 528 8.43 -15.61 20.08
C GLU A 528 7.43 -16.36 19.19
N GLN A 529 6.15 -15.97 19.23
CA GLN A 529 5.10 -16.58 18.40
C GLN A 529 5.28 -16.30 16.89
N LEU A 530 5.86 -15.15 16.54
CA LEU A 530 6.13 -14.76 15.15
C LEU A 530 7.48 -15.25 14.62
N LYS A 531 8.37 -15.75 15.48
CA LYS A 531 9.73 -16.19 15.10
C LYS A 531 9.75 -17.21 13.97
N SER A 532 8.87 -18.21 14.02
CA SER A 532 8.77 -19.24 12.98
C SER A 532 8.24 -18.68 11.65
N LEU A 533 7.30 -17.74 11.73
CA LEU A 533 6.76 -17.02 10.56
C LEU A 533 7.88 -16.25 9.86
N TRP A 534 8.63 -15.45 10.61
CA TRP A 534 9.71 -14.65 10.04
C TRP A 534 10.85 -15.49 9.48
N ALA A 535 11.21 -16.59 10.14
CA ALA A 535 12.21 -17.51 9.62
C ALA A 535 11.84 -18.05 8.22
N VAL A 536 10.58 -18.45 8.01
CA VAL A 536 10.11 -18.95 6.71
C VAL A 536 9.99 -17.83 5.68
N VAL A 537 9.52 -16.65 6.08
CA VAL A 537 9.46 -15.47 5.20
C VAL A 537 10.87 -15.10 4.71
N ASP A 538 11.84 -15.04 5.62
CA ASP A 538 13.22 -14.67 5.32
C ASP A 538 13.96 -15.74 4.50
N GLU A 539 13.64 -17.02 4.68
CA GLU A 539 14.27 -18.11 3.92
C GLU A 539 13.68 -18.27 2.51
N ARG A 540 12.35 -18.19 2.39
CA ARG A 540 11.62 -18.61 1.18
C ARG A 540 11.10 -17.47 0.32
N LEU A 541 10.77 -16.33 0.93
CA LEU A 541 10.04 -15.24 0.27
C LEU A 541 10.93 -14.04 -0.07
N THR A 542 12.11 -13.93 0.55
CA THR A 542 13.09 -12.91 0.17
C THR A 542 13.56 -13.13 -1.26
N LEU A 543 13.71 -12.03 -1.98
CA LEU A 543 14.26 -12.07 -3.32
C LEU A 543 15.79 -12.21 -3.25
N SER A 544 16.34 -13.09 -4.08
CA SER A 544 17.79 -13.26 -4.23
C SER A 544 18.27 -12.66 -5.54
N ASP A 545 19.58 -12.57 -5.73
CA ASP A 545 20.10 -12.18 -7.04
C ASP A 545 19.68 -13.16 -8.13
N LEU A 546 19.54 -12.65 -9.35
CA LEU A 546 19.11 -13.43 -10.50
C LEU A 546 20.20 -14.47 -10.82
N PRO A 547 19.87 -15.77 -10.91
CA PRO A 547 20.83 -16.76 -11.37
C PRO A 547 21.24 -16.46 -12.81
N THR A 548 22.48 -16.79 -13.18
CA THR A 548 22.94 -16.64 -14.56
C THR A 548 22.08 -17.49 -15.50
N LEU A 549 21.32 -16.85 -16.38
CA LEU A 549 20.45 -17.53 -17.34
C LEU A 549 21.18 -17.72 -18.67
N SER A 550 20.89 -18.83 -19.35
CA SER A 550 21.26 -19.01 -20.76
C SER A 550 20.19 -18.40 -21.68
N PRO A 551 20.55 -18.00 -22.91
CA PRO A 551 19.59 -17.49 -23.89
C PRO A 551 18.40 -18.43 -24.16
N GLU A 552 18.63 -19.75 -24.11
CA GLU A 552 17.57 -20.75 -24.28
C GLU A 552 16.54 -20.72 -23.15
N VAL A 553 16.99 -20.56 -21.91
CA VAL A 553 16.11 -20.45 -20.74
C VAL A 553 15.31 -19.15 -20.80
N ALA A 554 15.94 -18.05 -21.22
CA ALA A 554 15.27 -16.77 -21.41
C ALA A 554 14.16 -16.86 -22.48
N ARG A 555 14.45 -17.45 -23.66
CA ARG A 555 13.43 -17.67 -24.71
C ARG A 555 12.25 -18.51 -24.22
N LYS A 556 12.52 -19.61 -23.51
CA LYS A 556 11.46 -20.44 -22.92
C LYS A 556 10.61 -19.65 -21.94
N ARG A 557 11.23 -18.78 -21.14
CA ARG A 557 10.56 -17.94 -20.17
C ARG A 557 9.70 -16.87 -20.86
N VAL A 558 10.19 -16.22 -21.92
CA VAL A 558 9.39 -15.28 -22.73
C VAL A 558 8.16 -15.98 -23.29
N ALA A 559 8.28 -17.19 -23.82
CA ALA A 559 7.12 -17.96 -24.30
C ALA A 559 6.09 -18.22 -23.18
N GLN A 560 6.55 -18.47 -21.95
CA GLN A 560 5.66 -18.59 -20.78
C GLN A 560 4.99 -17.25 -20.43
N VAL A 561 5.74 -16.15 -20.45
CA VAL A 561 5.24 -14.80 -20.15
C VAL A 561 4.18 -14.37 -21.17
N LEU A 562 4.38 -14.67 -22.45
CA LEU A 562 3.40 -14.41 -23.50
C LEU A 562 2.10 -15.18 -23.24
N GLY A 563 2.21 -16.47 -22.87
CA GLY A 563 1.06 -17.33 -22.56
C GLY A 563 0.41 -17.13 -21.19
N ASP A 564 1.02 -16.37 -20.27
CA ASP A 564 0.48 -16.16 -18.93
C ASP A 564 -0.61 -15.07 -18.94
N SER A 565 -1.87 -15.47 -18.83
CA SER A 565 -3.00 -14.52 -18.79
C SER A 565 -3.08 -13.73 -17.48
N SER A 566 -2.38 -14.15 -16.42
CA SER A 566 -2.41 -13.47 -15.12
C SER A 566 -1.49 -12.25 -15.04
N MET A 567 -0.66 -12.03 -16.06
CA MET A 567 0.25 -10.89 -16.12
C MET A 567 -0.35 -9.76 -16.95
N THR A 568 -0.31 -8.55 -16.40
CA THR A 568 -0.71 -7.35 -17.15
C THR A 568 0.20 -7.14 -18.36
N PRO A 569 -0.31 -6.58 -19.48
CA PRO A 569 0.47 -6.38 -20.70
C PRO A 569 1.77 -5.61 -20.45
N LEU A 570 1.72 -4.51 -19.67
CA LEU A 570 2.90 -3.70 -19.35
C LEU A 570 3.96 -4.48 -18.57
N ARG A 571 3.54 -5.37 -17.66
CA ARG A 571 4.48 -6.23 -16.94
C ARG A 571 5.15 -7.24 -17.86
N LYS A 572 4.42 -7.81 -18.82
CA LYS A 572 4.99 -8.70 -19.84
C LYS A 572 6.04 -7.95 -20.66
N LEU A 573 5.70 -6.76 -21.15
CA LEU A 573 6.61 -5.91 -21.93
C LEU A 573 7.87 -5.54 -21.15
N ALA A 574 7.74 -5.20 -19.85
CA ALA A 574 8.88 -4.94 -18.98
C ALA A 574 9.82 -6.15 -18.85
N GLU A 575 9.27 -7.36 -18.63
CA GLU A 575 10.06 -8.59 -18.51
C GLU A 575 10.74 -8.94 -19.85
N ILE A 576 10.05 -8.79 -20.99
CA ILE A 576 10.63 -8.99 -22.32
C ILE A 576 11.76 -7.99 -22.57
N ARG A 577 11.56 -6.71 -22.26
CA ARG A 577 12.57 -5.66 -22.42
C ARG A 577 13.81 -5.96 -21.60
N TYR A 578 13.63 -6.43 -20.37
CA TYR A 578 14.72 -6.85 -19.50
C TYR A 578 15.60 -7.94 -20.13
N TYR A 579 14.99 -8.98 -20.71
CA TYR A 579 15.76 -10.04 -21.37
C TYR A 579 16.48 -9.58 -22.64
N GLY A 580 15.89 -8.63 -23.38
CA GLY A 580 16.56 -7.92 -24.47
C GLY A 580 17.77 -7.12 -23.98
N TYR A 581 17.61 -6.36 -22.89
CA TYR A 581 18.70 -5.59 -22.26
C TYR A 581 19.87 -6.48 -21.80
N ARG A 582 19.59 -7.67 -21.26
CA ARG A 582 20.62 -8.66 -20.90
C ARG A 582 21.29 -9.35 -22.09
N GLY A 583 20.84 -9.10 -23.33
CA GLY A 583 21.37 -9.71 -24.54
C GLY A 583 21.03 -11.20 -24.69
N TRP A 584 20.01 -11.69 -23.98
CA TRP A 584 19.56 -13.08 -24.10
C TRP A 584 18.51 -13.29 -25.20
N LEU A 585 17.90 -12.19 -25.65
CA LEU A 585 17.04 -12.16 -26.82
C LEU A 585 17.67 -11.29 -27.89
N THR A 586 17.48 -11.68 -29.14
CA THR A 586 17.79 -10.85 -30.30
C THR A 586 16.79 -9.70 -30.42
N THR A 587 17.17 -8.64 -31.14
CA THR A 587 16.29 -7.48 -31.33
C THR A 587 14.99 -7.88 -32.03
N GLU A 588 15.08 -8.77 -33.02
CA GLU A 588 13.91 -9.29 -33.76
C GLU A 588 12.96 -10.08 -32.85
N GLU A 589 13.50 -10.90 -31.93
CA GLU A 589 12.70 -11.64 -30.95
C GLU A 589 11.97 -10.69 -29.97
N VAL A 590 12.62 -9.59 -29.58
CA VAL A 590 12.01 -8.58 -28.71
C VAL A 590 10.88 -7.86 -29.45
N GLU A 591 11.12 -7.42 -30.69
CA GLU A 591 10.10 -6.76 -31.53
C GLU A 591 8.88 -7.66 -31.75
N GLN A 592 9.10 -8.93 -32.10
CA GLN A 592 8.03 -9.90 -32.28
C GLN A 592 7.24 -10.13 -30.99
N ALA A 593 7.92 -10.24 -29.84
CA ALA A 593 7.25 -10.43 -28.56
C ALA A 593 6.45 -9.19 -28.13
N PHE A 594 6.93 -7.98 -28.45
CA PHE A 594 6.20 -6.73 -28.24
C PHE A 594 4.94 -6.66 -29.11
N GLU A 595 5.05 -6.98 -30.40
CA GLU A 595 3.92 -7.02 -31.33
C GLU A 595 2.84 -8.01 -30.87
N ILE A 596 3.23 -9.22 -30.42
CA ILE A 596 2.28 -10.23 -29.91
C ILE A 596 1.58 -9.75 -28.64
N THR A 597 2.29 -9.03 -27.75
CA THR A 597 1.77 -8.68 -26.42
C THR A 597 0.81 -7.50 -26.45
N GLY A 598 1.14 -6.43 -27.20
CA GLY A 598 0.36 -5.18 -27.19
C GLY A 598 0.17 -4.56 -28.57
N GLY A 599 0.47 -5.30 -29.65
CA GLY A 599 0.25 -4.86 -31.03
C GLY A 599 0.94 -3.55 -31.37
N VAL A 600 0.20 -2.68 -32.05
CA VAL A 600 0.70 -1.38 -32.53
C VAL A 600 1.12 -0.48 -31.37
N ASP A 601 0.42 -0.52 -30.24
CA ASP A 601 0.73 0.35 -29.11
C ASP A 601 2.03 -0.10 -28.41
N ALA A 602 2.28 -1.40 -28.27
CA ALA A 602 3.58 -1.89 -27.81
C ALA A 602 4.73 -1.52 -28.77
N MET A 603 4.51 -1.57 -30.09
CA MET A 603 5.52 -1.14 -31.06
C MET A 603 5.82 0.37 -30.97
N LYS A 604 4.83 1.20 -30.64
CA LYS A 604 5.07 2.62 -30.33
C LYS A 604 5.91 2.81 -29.06
N VAL A 605 5.75 1.95 -28.05
CA VAL A 605 6.60 2.01 -26.85
C VAL A 605 8.07 1.73 -27.20
N LEU A 606 8.30 0.80 -28.13
CA LEU A 606 9.65 0.38 -28.53
C LEU A 606 10.34 1.39 -29.46
N HIS A 607 9.66 1.86 -30.51
CA HIS A 607 10.27 2.69 -31.57
C HIS A 607 9.72 4.11 -31.68
N GLY A 608 8.62 4.44 -30.99
CA GLY A 608 7.98 5.75 -31.07
C GLY A 608 8.82 6.85 -30.41
N SER A 609 8.45 8.10 -30.69
CA SER A 609 8.96 9.24 -29.92
C SER A 609 8.55 9.12 -28.45
N ASP A 610 9.25 9.81 -27.55
CA ASP A 610 8.95 9.73 -26.12
C ASP A 610 7.49 10.08 -25.80
N THR A 611 6.94 11.07 -26.48
CA THR A 611 5.52 11.46 -26.35
C THR A 611 4.57 10.34 -26.80
N GLN A 612 4.85 9.70 -27.94
CA GLN A 612 4.03 8.59 -28.47
C GLN A 612 4.12 7.34 -27.59
N ALA A 613 5.30 7.07 -27.02
CA ALA A 613 5.51 5.94 -26.14
C ALA A 613 4.78 6.14 -24.80
N ILE A 614 4.82 7.35 -24.23
CA ILE A 614 4.09 7.69 -23.00
C ILE A 614 2.58 7.56 -23.24
N GLU A 615 2.06 8.13 -24.33
CA GLU A 615 0.64 8.03 -24.70
C GLU A 615 0.20 6.56 -24.88
N ALA A 616 1.03 5.75 -25.55
CA ALA A 616 0.77 4.32 -25.73
C ALA A 616 0.75 3.57 -24.39
N ILE A 617 1.66 3.90 -23.46
CA ILE A 617 1.68 3.31 -22.11
C ILE A 617 0.43 3.70 -21.34
N HIS A 618 0.04 4.97 -21.32
CA HIS A 618 -1.20 5.41 -20.66
C HIS A 618 -2.43 4.69 -21.23
N LYS A 619 -2.49 4.50 -22.55
CA LYS A 619 -3.57 3.73 -23.18
C LYS A 619 -3.59 2.26 -22.71
N LEU A 620 -2.43 1.62 -22.58
CA LEU A 620 -2.32 0.25 -22.07
C LEU A 620 -2.69 0.15 -20.58
N VAL A 621 -2.36 1.17 -19.77
CA VAL A 621 -2.80 1.27 -18.37
C VAL A 621 -4.33 1.32 -18.30
N VAL A 622 -4.95 2.23 -19.07
CA VAL A 622 -6.42 2.40 -19.09
C VAL A 622 -7.14 1.11 -19.52
N GLN A 623 -6.60 0.41 -20.53
CA GLN A 623 -7.13 -0.90 -20.94
C GLN A 623 -7.06 -1.93 -19.81
N THR A 624 -5.93 -1.98 -19.09
CA THR A 624 -5.75 -2.92 -17.99
C THR A 624 -6.72 -2.63 -16.85
N THR A 625 -6.93 -1.36 -16.51
CA THR A 625 -7.90 -0.98 -15.45
C THR A 625 -9.35 -1.28 -15.85
N ALA A 626 -9.68 -1.21 -17.15
CA ALA A 626 -11.02 -1.50 -17.64
C ALA A 626 -11.34 -3.01 -17.67
N ASP A 627 -10.32 -3.85 -17.85
CA ASP A 627 -10.46 -5.31 -17.80
C ASP A 627 -10.59 -5.84 -16.35
N GLU A 628 -10.16 -5.04 -15.36
CA GLU A 628 -10.25 -5.37 -13.92
C GLU A 628 -11.59 -4.96 -13.27
N SER A 629 -12.34 -4.04 -13.89
CA SER A 629 -13.65 -3.55 -13.44
C SER A 629 -14.81 -4.33 -14.06
#